data_AF-V7ELI6-F1
#
_entry.id   AF-V7ELI6-F1
#
_cell.length_a   1.000
_cell.length_b   1.000
_cell.length_c   1.000
_cell.angle_alpha   90.00
_cell.angle_beta   90.00
_cell.angle_gamma   90.00
#
_symmetry.space_group_name_H-M   'P 1'
#
loop_
_entity.id
_entity.type
_entity.pdbx_description
1 polymer ?
#
loop_
_entity_poly.entity_id
_entity_poly.type
_entity_poly.pdbx_seq_one_letter_code
_entity_poly.pdbx_strand_id
1 'polypeptide(L)' 'MTAALLAACTDPRLNAGLSLGGDGLRVSPSISAGLGGGRIAYAPP' A
#
# COMPACT_ATOMS: atom_id res chain seq x y z
N MET A 1 -3.99 -23.34 8.33
CA MET A 1 -3.66 -22.33 9.37
C MET A 1 -3.26 -21.01 8.69
N THR A 2 -4.13 -20.48 7.80
CA THR A 2 -3.76 -19.39 6.86
C THR A 2 -4.77 -18.24 6.90
N ALA A 3 -6.00 -18.50 7.34
CA ALA A 3 -7.06 -17.49 7.45
C ALA A 3 -6.82 -16.47 8.58
N ALA A 4 -6.15 -16.87 9.68
CA ALA A 4 -5.90 -16.00 10.83
C ALA A 4 -4.93 -14.84 10.53
N LEU A 5 -3.98 -15.04 9.60
CA LEU A 5 -3.04 -13.98 9.18
C LEU A 5 -3.71 -12.95 8.25
N LEU A 6 -4.68 -13.38 7.43
CA LEU A 6 -5.50 -12.46 6.63
C LEU A 6 -6.46 -11.66 7.52
N ALA A 7 -7.01 -12.26 8.57
CA ALA A 7 -7.87 -11.57 9.53
C ALA A 7 -7.14 -10.51 10.37
N ALA A 8 -5.81 -10.64 10.53
CA ALA A 8 -4.99 -9.63 11.19
C ALA A 8 -4.74 -8.40 10.30
N CYS A 9 -5.01 -8.51 9.00
CA CYS A 9 -4.84 -7.43 8.03
C CYS A 9 -6.11 -6.57 7.99
N THR A 10 -6.09 -5.42 8.64
CA THR A 10 -7.27 -4.53 8.71
C THR A 10 -7.09 -3.30 7.83
N ASP A 11 -8.18 -2.73 7.34
CA ASP A 11 -8.21 -1.46 6.62
C ASP A 11 -7.18 -1.34 5.47
N PRO A 12 -7.17 -2.26 4.48
CA PRO A 12 -6.28 -2.14 3.34
C PRO A 12 -6.60 -0.84 2.58
N ARG A 13 -5.57 -0.03 2.35
CA ARG A 13 -5.64 1.22 1.58
C ARG A 13 -4.65 1.14 0.43
N LEU A 14 -5.17 1.33 -0.77
CA LEU A 14 -4.39 1.47 -1.99
C LEU A 14 -4.32 2.95 -2.36
N ASN A 15 -3.11 3.46 -2.59
CA ASN A 15 -2.86 4.85 -2.92
C ASN A 15 -2.04 4.94 -4.21
N ALA A 16 -2.17 6.05 -4.93
CA ALA A 16 -1.35 6.35 -6.09
C ALA A 16 -0.99 7.84 -6.09
N GLY A 17 0.31 8.12 -6.03
CA GLY A 17 0.84 9.45 -6.34
C GLY A 17 0.97 9.61 -7.86
N LEU A 18 0.55 10.75 -8.38
CA LEU A 18 0.68 11.10 -9.80
C LEU A 18 1.53 12.38 -9.90
N SER A 19 2.56 12.34 -10.74
CA SER A 19 3.36 13.53 -11.07
C SER A 19 3.54 13.65 -12.58
N LEU A 20 3.27 14.86 -13.11
CA LEU A 20 3.49 15.20 -14.51
C LEU A 20 4.76 16.08 -14.61
N GLY A 21 5.72 15.68 -15.44
CA GLY A 21 6.94 16.44 -15.68
C GLY A 21 7.33 16.44 -17.16
N GLY A 22 8.49 17.04 -17.48
CA GLY A 22 9.03 17.09 -18.84
C GLY A 22 9.27 15.71 -19.45
N ASP A 23 9.51 14.71 -18.61
CA ASP A 23 9.74 13.31 -19.01
C ASP A 23 8.43 12.48 -19.09
N GLY A 24 7.27 13.12 -18.91
CA GLY A 24 5.94 12.49 -18.97
C GLY A 24 5.28 12.28 -17.61
N LEU A 25 4.31 11.35 -17.57
CA LEU A 25 3.56 10.96 -16.38
C LEU A 25 4.32 9.90 -15.59
N ARG A 26 4.61 10.19 -14.33
CA ARG A 26 5.05 9.21 -13.33
C ARG A 26 3.89 8.82 -12.41
N VAL A 27 3.76 7.52 -12.17
CA VAL A 27 2.81 6.94 -11.23
C VAL A 27 3.61 6.25 -10.13
N SER A 28 3.34 6.61 -8.88
CA SER A 28 3.98 6.02 -7.69
C SER A 28 2.91 5.33 -6.84
N PRO A 29 2.66 4.02 -7.05
CA PRO A 29 1.69 3.28 -6.26
C PRO A 29 2.22 3.00 -4.86
N SER A 30 1.32 2.91 -3.88
CA SER A 30 1.66 2.40 -2.55
C SER A 30 0.46 1.72 -1.90
N ILE A 31 0.75 0.76 -1.03
CA ILE A 31 -0.26 0.00 -0.27
C ILE A 31 0.04 0.15 1.21
N SER A 32 -0.99 0.30 2.03
CA SER A 32 -0.87 0.23 3.48
C SER A 32 -2.01 -0.58 4.09
N ALA A 33 -1.74 -1.24 5.21
CA ALA A 33 -2.74 -2.00 5.96
C ALA A 33 -2.39 -2.01 7.46
N GLY A 34 -3.38 -2.23 8.32
CA GLY A 34 -3.15 -2.58 9.71
C GLY A 34 -2.70 -4.04 9.83
N LEU A 35 -1.75 -4.34 10.71
CA LEU A 35 -1.34 -5.71 11.04
C LEU A 35 -1.04 -5.80 12.54
N GLY A 36 -1.85 -6.55 13.29
CA GLY A 36 -1.59 -6.82 14.71
C GLY A 36 -1.50 -5.57 15.60
N GLY A 37 -2.29 -4.53 15.31
CA GLY A 37 -2.27 -3.24 16.03
C GLY A 37 -1.23 -2.24 15.50
N GLY A 38 -0.37 -2.65 14.56
CA GLY A 38 0.56 -1.77 13.83
C GLY A 38 0.07 -1.44 12.42
N ARG A 39 0.86 -0.64 11.69
CA ARG A 39 0.62 -0.32 10.26
C ARG A 39 1.81 -0.81 9.43
N ILE A 40 1.52 -1.52 8.35
CA ILE A 40 2.48 -1.87 7.30
C ILE A 40 2.25 -0.97 6.09
N ALA A 41 3.33 -0.61 5.40
CA ALA A 41 3.29 0.14 4.17
C ALA A 41 4.34 -0.40 3.19
N TYR A 42 3.99 -0.46 1.90
CA TYR A 42 4.86 -0.88 0.81
C TYR A 42 4.71 0.07 -0.37
N ALA A 43 5.83 0.57 -0.88
CA ALA A 43 5.93 1.32 -2.11
C ALA A 43 6.95 0.58 -3.00
N PRO A 44 6.56 0.12 -4.20
CA PRO A 44 7.50 -0.46 -5.15
C PRO A 44 8.55 0.59 -5.57
N PRO A 45 9.79 0.16 -5.87
CA PRO A 45 10.82 1.04 -6.43
C PRO A 45 10.44 1.58 -7.81
#